data_AF-A0A395JNT3-F1
#
_entry.id   AF-A0A395JNT3-F1
#
_cell.length_a   1.000
_cell.length_b   1.000
_cell.length_c   1.000
_cell.angle_alpha   90.00
_cell.angle_beta   90.00
_cell.angle_gamma   90.00
#
_symmetry.space_group_name_H-M   'P 1'
#
loop_
_entity.id
_entity.type
_entity.pdbx_description
1 polymer ?
#
loop_
_entity_poly.entity_id
_entity_poly.type
_entity_poly.pdbx_seq_one_letter_code
_entity_poly.pdbx_strand_id
1 'polypeptide(L)'
;MQISTVYNGEQITSELLNHTRSFLEVQITSPYANHTTSLSVPTFARAHTQYQGEMLESRCNQLLIELYEFGSLIDKHFSTLVERFRSSSIPALQSSVNELAADLRTRKQGLRKLFIKNEITQREYQSQLKEVRGLINNAQNRVCSAIDDLFEGSPFDGVSFDLRAMLVQQLTQQT
;
A
#
# COMPACT_ATOMS: atom_id res chain seq x y z
N MET A 1 14.09 16.80 9.26
CA MET A 1 14.84 16.53 10.52
C MET A 1 15.60 15.23 10.30
N GLN A 2 16.90 15.17 10.61
CA GLN A 2 17.65 13.93 10.52
C GLN A 2 17.54 13.15 11.83
N ILE A 3 17.39 11.83 11.68
CA ILE A 3 17.28 10.88 12.80
C ILE A 3 18.31 9.80 12.53
N SER A 4 19.04 9.41 13.56
CA SER A 4 20.04 8.35 13.46
C SER A 4 19.95 7.43 14.66
N THR A 5 20.04 6.13 14.41
CA THR A 5 20.08 5.11 15.45
C THR A 5 21.15 4.08 15.12
N VAL A 6 21.55 3.28 16.11
CA VAL A 6 22.44 2.14 15.92
C VAL A 6 21.63 0.88 16.18
N TYR A 7 21.62 -0.03 15.21
CA TYR A 7 20.92 -1.30 15.30
C TYR A 7 21.77 -2.40 14.67
N ASN A 8 21.90 -3.54 15.35
CA ASN A 8 22.77 -4.66 14.92
C ASN A 8 24.22 -4.25 14.59
N GLY A 9 24.74 -3.22 15.25
CA GLY A 9 26.09 -2.71 15.00
C GLY A 9 26.23 -1.79 13.78
N GLU A 10 25.14 -1.56 13.03
CA GLU A 10 25.11 -0.64 11.90
C GLU A 10 24.50 0.70 12.29
N GLN A 11 25.06 1.79 11.74
CA GLN A 11 24.48 3.12 11.86
C GLN A 11 23.41 3.29 10.78
N ILE A 12 22.18 3.50 11.23
CA ILE A 12 21.03 3.76 10.37
C ILE A 12 20.68 5.23 10.45
N THR A 13 20.51 5.87 9.31
CA THR A 13 20.12 7.27 9.20
C THR A 13 18.84 7.41 8.40
N SER A 14 18.03 8.40 8.76
CA SER A 14 16.82 8.75 8.03
C SER A 14 16.54 10.24 8.02
N GLU A 15 15.66 10.61 7.11
CA GLU A 15 15.00 11.91 7.08
C GLU A 15 13.52 11.77 7.43
N LEU A 16 13.05 12.65 8.32
CA LEU A 16 11.64 12.86 8.57
C LEU A 16 11.04 13.68 7.42
N LEU A 17 10.24 13.05 6.56
CA LEU A 17 9.64 13.67 5.39
C LEU A 17 8.40 14.49 5.77
N ASN A 18 7.50 13.89 6.54
CA ASN A 18 6.26 14.52 6.95
C ASN A 18 5.99 14.24 8.43
N HIS A 19 5.55 15.29 9.11
CA HIS A 19 5.18 15.21 10.51
C HIS A 19 4.03 16.16 10.81
N THR A 20 2.94 15.58 11.27
CA THR A 20 1.80 16.30 11.83
C THR A 20 1.43 15.68 13.16
N ARG A 21 0.45 16.26 13.85
CA ARG A 21 -0.08 15.69 15.11
C ARG A 21 -0.58 14.24 14.96
N SER A 22 -0.96 13.82 13.76
CA SER A 22 -1.59 12.52 13.50
C SER A 22 -0.96 11.75 12.34
N PHE A 23 0.20 12.17 11.84
CA PHE A 23 0.86 11.53 10.71
C PHE A 23 2.37 11.65 10.87
N LEU A 24 3.08 10.56 10.62
CA LEU A 24 4.52 10.47 10.69
C LEU A 24 5.02 9.69 9.47
N GLU A 25 6.00 10.24 8.76
CA GLU A 25 6.60 9.59 7.60
C GLU A 25 8.12 9.73 7.66
N VAL A 26 8.80 8.60 7.57
CA VAL A 26 10.26 8.50 7.68
C VAL A 26 10.80 7.86 6.40
N GLN A 27 11.91 8.39 5.91
CA GLN A 27 12.68 7.83 4.81
C GLN A 27 14.06 7.42 5.27
N ILE A 28 14.42 6.16 5.08
CA ILE A 28 15.80 5.71 5.35
C ILE A 28 16.73 6.31 4.29
N THR A 29 17.84 6.88 4.74
CA THR A 29 18.88 7.47 3.89
C THR A 29 20.13 6.60 3.84
N SER A 30 20.38 5.78 4.87
CA SER A 30 21.44 4.76 4.87
C SER A 30 21.24 3.75 6.00
N PRO A 31 21.60 2.47 5.82
CA PRO A 31 21.72 1.78 4.53
C PRO A 31 20.34 1.59 3.87
N TYR A 32 20.25 1.16 2.61
CA TYR A 32 18.98 0.94 1.89
C TYR A 32 18.17 2.21 1.56
N ALA A 33 18.87 3.25 1.10
CA ALA A 33 18.28 4.54 0.76
C ALA A 33 17.04 4.45 -0.14
N ASN A 34 16.15 5.45 -0.01
CA ASN A 34 14.94 5.65 -0.80
C ASN A 34 13.72 4.80 -0.43
N HIS A 35 13.77 4.03 0.66
CA HIS A 35 12.56 3.39 1.21
C HIS A 35 11.88 4.30 2.24
N THR A 36 10.54 4.33 2.21
CA THR A 36 9.72 5.13 3.12
C THR A 36 8.73 4.25 3.86
N THR A 37 8.42 4.64 5.09
CA THR A 37 7.32 4.05 5.87
C THR A 37 6.53 5.16 6.54
N SER A 38 5.23 4.94 6.74
CA SER A 38 4.33 5.92 7.29
C SER A 38 3.48 5.34 8.42
N LEU A 39 3.11 6.19 9.38
CA LEU A 39 2.14 5.87 10.41
C LEU A 39 1.11 7.00 10.49
N SER A 40 -0.15 6.63 10.35
CA SER A 40 -1.28 7.55 10.52
C SER A 40 -2.08 7.20 11.77
N VAL A 41 -2.44 8.21 12.54
CA VAL A 41 -3.40 8.10 13.63
C VAL A 41 -4.79 8.41 13.08
N PRO A 42 -5.74 7.47 13.13
CA PRO A 42 -7.11 7.69 12.64
C PRO A 42 -7.77 8.88 13.32
N THR A 43 -8.62 9.61 12.59
CA THR A 43 -9.24 10.86 13.06
C THR A 43 -9.96 10.73 14.40
N PHE A 44 -10.64 9.61 14.63
CA PHE A 44 -11.37 9.33 15.86
C PHE A 44 -10.46 8.99 17.06
N ALA A 45 -9.18 8.68 16.85
CA ALA A 45 -8.21 8.34 17.89
C ALA A 45 -7.20 9.48 18.18
N ARG A 46 -7.29 10.63 17.47
CA ARG A 46 -6.31 11.74 17.54
C ARG A 46 -6.15 12.37 18.93
N ALA A 47 -7.14 12.24 19.80
CA ALA A 47 -7.04 12.73 21.18
C ALA A 47 -6.12 11.86 22.05
N HIS A 48 -5.88 10.60 21.66
CA HIS A 48 -5.12 9.63 22.44
C HIS A 48 -3.65 9.53 22.03
N THR A 49 -3.33 9.86 20.78
CA THR A 49 -1.99 9.68 20.21
C THR A 49 -1.58 10.93 19.46
N GLN A 50 -0.48 11.55 19.87
CA GLN A 50 0.13 12.68 19.19
C GLN A 50 1.63 12.47 19.08
N TYR A 51 2.19 12.63 17.88
CA TYR A 51 3.62 12.52 17.68
C TYR A 51 4.32 13.81 18.15
N GLN A 52 4.74 13.89 19.41
CA GLN A 52 5.48 15.03 19.97
C GLN A 52 6.51 14.57 21.02
N GLY A 53 7.58 15.36 21.22
CA GLY A 53 8.62 15.10 22.23
C GLY A 53 9.23 13.69 22.14
N GLU A 54 9.43 13.06 23.29
CA GLU A 54 10.00 11.70 23.39
C GLU A 54 9.20 10.64 22.61
N MET A 55 7.87 10.82 22.50
CA MET A 55 7.02 9.89 21.74
C MET A 55 7.31 9.95 20.23
N LEU A 56 7.58 11.15 19.70
CA LEU A 56 7.98 11.31 18.30
C LEU A 56 9.30 10.58 18.04
N GLU A 57 10.31 10.82 18.87
CA GLU A 57 11.62 10.20 18.73
C GLU A 57 11.55 8.67 18.81
N SER A 58 10.82 8.15 19.80
CA SER A 58 10.61 6.70 19.97
C SER A 58 9.96 6.07 18.74
N ARG A 59 8.92 6.70 18.19
CA ARG A 59 8.21 6.18 17.00
C ARG A 59 9.05 6.29 15.75
N CYS A 60 9.81 7.37 15.57
CA CYS A 60 10.75 7.48 14.47
C CYS A 60 11.83 6.40 14.52
N ASN A 61 12.38 6.12 15.70
CA ASN A 61 13.38 5.06 15.86
C ASN A 61 12.80 3.67 15.54
N GLN A 62 11.57 3.39 15.95
CA GLN A 62 10.88 2.15 15.60
C GLN A 62 10.67 2.01 14.09
N LEU A 63 10.18 3.06 13.44
CA LEU A 63 10.00 3.07 11.98
C LEU A 63 11.32 2.91 11.23
N LEU A 64 12.40 3.48 11.78
CA LEU A 64 13.73 3.38 11.19
C LEU A 64 14.30 1.96 11.27
N ILE A 65 14.10 1.28 12.41
CA ILE A 65 14.46 -0.13 12.57
C ILE A 65 13.64 -0.98 11.60
N GLU A 66 12.32 -0.75 11.51
CA GLU A 66 11.44 -1.47 10.58
C GLU A 66 11.90 -1.32 9.13
N LEU A 67 12.26 -0.11 8.70
CA LEU A 67 12.81 0.15 7.36
C LEU A 67 14.12 -0.58 7.10
N TYR A 68 15.01 -0.60 8.09
CA TYR A 68 16.28 -1.31 7.97
C TYR A 68 16.09 -2.83 7.85
N GLU A 69 15.26 -3.41 8.73
CA GLU A 69 14.95 -4.84 8.68
C GLU A 69 14.32 -5.21 7.34
N PHE A 70 13.39 -4.38 6.88
CA PHE A 70 12.77 -4.51 5.57
C PHE A 70 13.79 -4.45 4.42
N GLY A 71 14.71 -3.48 4.43
CA GLY A 71 15.79 -3.40 3.44
C GLY A 71 16.68 -4.64 3.43
N SER A 72 17.04 -5.14 4.62
CA SER A 72 17.80 -6.39 4.76
C SER A 72 17.05 -7.61 4.22
N LEU A 73 15.73 -7.66 4.41
CA LEU A 73 14.88 -8.73 3.86
C LEU A 73 14.82 -8.68 2.34
N ILE A 74 14.68 -7.49 1.74
CA ILE A 74 14.75 -7.30 0.29
C ILE A 74 16.07 -7.87 -0.23
N ASP A 75 17.20 -7.40 0.28
CA ASP A 75 18.52 -7.81 -0.20
C ASP A 75 18.71 -9.33 -0.19
N LYS A 76 18.15 -10.02 0.82
CA LYS A 76 18.28 -11.47 0.99
C LYS A 76 17.28 -12.29 0.19
N HIS A 77 16.05 -11.78 -0.02
CA HIS A 77 14.91 -12.60 -0.44
C HIS A 77 14.14 -12.06 -1.65
N PHE A 78 14.51 -10.89 -2.19
CA PHE A 78 13.75 -10.26 -3.27
C PHE A 78 13.69 -11.11 -4.55
N SER A 79 14.78 -11.76 -4.94
CA SER A 79 14.81 -12.64 -6.12
C SER A 79 13.82 -13.79 -6.00
N THR A 80 13.77 -14.45 -4.85
CA THR A 80 12.79 -15.51 -4.56
C THR A 80 11.36 -14.97 -4.59
N LEU A 81 11.13 -13.77 -4.04
CA LEU A 81 9.82 -13.13 -4.07
C LEU A 81 9.38 -12.79 -5.50
N VAL A 82 10.29 -12.33 -6.37
CA VAL A 82 10.04 -12.07 -7.79
C VAL A 82 9.58 -13.33 -8.50
N GLU A 83 10.27 -14.45 -8.30
CA GLU A 83 9.90 -15.72 -8.95
C GLU A 83 8.56 -16.26 -8.44
N ARG A 84 8.27 -16.12 -7.12
CA ARG A 84 6.94 -16.44 -6.57
C ARG A 84 5.85 -15.54 -7.14
N PHE A 85 6.12 -14.24 -7.29
CA PHE A 85 5.17 -13.29 -7.86
C PHE A 85 4.88 -13.61 -9.33
N ARG A 86 5.91 -13.88 -10.14
CA ARG A 86 5.77 -14.23 -11.56
C ARG A 86 5.02 -15.53 -11.79
N SER A 87 5.23 -16.52 -10.92
CA SER A 87 4.52 -17.81 -10.97
C SER A 87 3.12 -17.77 -10.36
N SER A 88 2.76 -16.69 -9.66
CA SER A 88 1.44 -16.51 -9.06
C SER A 88 0.38 -16.10 -10.09
N SER A 89 -0.89 -16.14 -9.68
CA SER A 89 -2.00 -15.58 -10.46
C SER A 89 -2.10 -14.06 -10.39
N ILE A 90 -1.29 -13.38 -9.57
CA ILE A 90 -1.44 -11.93 -9.30
C ILE A 90 -1.29 -11.09 -10.58
N PRO A 91 -0.26 -11.26 -11.43
CA PRO A 91 -0.11 -10.45 -12.63
C PRO A 91 -1.31 -10.58 -13.59
N ALA A 92 -1.79 -11.81 -13.78
CA ALA A 92 -2.96 -12.10 -14.59
C ALA A 92 -4.23 -11.46 -14.00
N LEU A 93 -4.44 -11.58 -12.68
CA LEU A 93 -5.57 -10.95 -11.99
C LEU A 93 -5.53 -9.43 -12.08
N GLN A 94 -4.35 -8.81 -11.92
CA GLN A 94 -4.18 -7.36 -12.06
C GLN A 94 -4.50 -6.90 -13.49
N SER A 95 -4.05 -7.64 -14.50
CA SER A 95 -4.39 -7.39 -15.91
C SER A 95 -5.91 -7.47 -16.14
N SER A 96 -6.56 -8.53 -15.69
CA SER A 96 -8.03 -8.68 -15.80
C SER A 96 -8.80 -7.59 -15.04
N VAL A 97 -8.31 -7.14 -13.88
CA VAL A 97 -8.91 -6.02 -13.15
C VAL A 97 -8.79 -4.72 -13.94
N ASN A 98 -7.65 -4.47 -14.59
CA ASN A 98 -7.45 -3.27 -15.41
C ASN A 98 -8.36 -3.25 -16.63
N GLU A 99 -8.52 -4.39 -17.31
CA GLU A 99 -9.47 -4.56 -18.42
C GLU A 99 -10.91 -4.32 -17.96
N LEU A 100 -11.32 -4.99 -16.87
CA LEU A 100 -12.63 -4.79 -16.27
C LEU A 100 -12.84 -3.32 -15.86
N ALA A 101 -11.84 -2.65 -15.31
CA ALA A 101 -11.92 -1.25 -14.93
C ALA A 101 -12.14 -0.34 -16.15
N ALA A 102 -11.51 -0.63 -17.28
CA ALA A 102 -11.71 0.08 -18.53
C ALA A 102 -13.15 -0.09 -19.06
N ASP A 103 -13.66 -1.32 -19.08
CA ASP A 103 -15.04 -1.62 -19.50
C ASP A 103 -16.07 -0.96 -18.60
N LEU A 104 -15.87 -1.05 -17.28
CA LEU A 104 -16.75 -0.43 -16.30
C LEU A 104 -16.71 1.10 -16.37
N ARG A 105 -15.58 1.70 -16.75
CA ARG A 105 -15.49 3.14 -17.02
C ARG A 105 -16.39 3.53 -18.19
N THR A 106 -16.37 2.76 -19.28
CA THR A 106 -17.25 2.95 -20.43
C THR A 106 -18.72 2.78 -20.04
N ARG A 107 -19.04 1.74 -19.26
CA ARG A 107 -20.41 1.50 -18.74
C ARG A 107 -20.89 2.66 -17.87
N LYS A 108 -20.06 3.18 -16.96
CA LYS A 108 -20.40 4.38 -16.14
C LYS A 108 -20.70 5.60 -17.01
N GLN A 109 -19.93 5.83 -18.05
CA GLN A 109 -20.17 6.94 -18.98
C GLN A 109 -21.48 6.75 -19.75
N GLY A 110 -21.79 5.53 -20.20
CA GLY A 110 -23.06 5.18 -20.81
C GLY A 110 -24.24 5.46 -19.88
N LEU A 111 -24.19 4.98 -18.65
CA LEU A 111 -25.22 5.21 -17.63
C LEU A 111 -25.46 6.71 -17.38
N ARG A 112 -24.38 7.50 -17.31
CA ARG A 112 -24.49 8.95 -17.15
C ARG A 112 -25.22 9.60 -18.32
N LYS A 113 -24.95 9.16 -19.56
CA LYS A 113 -25.65 9.67 -20.77
C LYS A 113 -27.14 9.32 -20.74
N LEU A 114 -27.49 8.07 -20.42
CA LEU A 114 -28.90 7.64 -20.30
C LEU A 114 -29.65 8.46 -19.25
N PHE A 115 -29.01 8.70 -18.09
CA PHE A 115 -29.59 9.50 -17.03
C PHE A 115 -29.80 10.96 -17.44
N ILE A 116 -28.82 11.60 -18.09
CA ILE A 116 -28.94 12.98 -18.59
C ILE A 116 -30.07 13.11 -19.62
N LYS A 117 -30.28 12.09 -20.45
CA LYS A 117 -31.37 12.04 -21.42
C LYS A 117 -32.75 11.70 -20.82
N ASN A 118 -32.82 11.50 -19.49
CA ASN A 118 -34.01 11.04 -18.78
C ASN A 118 -34.56 9.68 -19.30
N GLU A 119 -33.69 8.85 -19.91
CA GLU A 119 -34.06 7.51 -20.39
C GLU A 119 -34.08 6.48 -19.25
N ILE A 120 -33.46 6.81 -18.11
CA ILE A 120 -33.51 6.04 -16.87
C ILE A 120 -33.78 6.98 -15.69
N THR A 121 -34.44 6.45 -14.66
CA THR A 121 -34.69 7.18 -13.41
C THR A 121 -33.42 7.29 -12.55
N GLN A 122 -33.42 8.23 -11.60
CA GLN A 122 -32.33 8.35 -10.63
C GLN A 122 -32.11 7.06 -9.82
N ARG A 123 -33.19 6.35 -9.48
CA ARG A 123 -33.13 5.09 -8.74
C ARG A 123 -32.41 4.00 -9.55
N GLU A 124 -32.77 3.85 -10.83
CA GLU A 124 -32.14 2.89 -11.73
C GLU A 124 -30.67 3.22 -11.96
N TYR A 125 -30.35 4.50 -12.16
CA TYR A 125 -28.98 4.97 -12.30
C TYR A 125 -28.12 4.61 -11.08
N GLN A 126 -28.59 4.88 -9.87
CA GLN A 126 -27.84 4.56 -8.64
C GLN A 126 -27.71 3.05 -8.42
N SER A 127 -28.75 2.26 -8.76
CA SER A 127 -28.71 0.80 -8.67
C SER A 127 -27.63 0.21 -9.58
N GLN A 128 -27.60 0.62 -10.85
CA GLN A 128 -26.62 0.14 -11.82
C GLN A 128 -25.20 0.63 -11.50
N LEU A 129 -25.04 1.86 -10.98
CA LEU A 129 -23.76 2.31 -10.47
C LEU A 129 -23.26 1.48 -9.28
N LYS A 130 -24.15 1.08 -8.38
CA LYS A 130 -23.80 0.21 -7.25
C LYS A 130 -23.32 -1.16 -7.72
N GLU A 131 -23.99 -1.75 -8.71
CA GLU A 131 -23.56 -3.01 -9.33
C GLU A 131 -22.15 -2.87 -9.93
N VAL A 132 -21.92 -1.82 -10.72
CA VAL A 132 -20.60 -1.55 -11.31
C VAL A 132 -19.52 -1.38 -10.25
N ARG A 133 -19.81 -0.66 -9.15
CA ARG A 133 -18.86 -0.53 -8.02
C ARG A 133 -18.62 -1.88 -7.32
N GLY A 134 -19.65 -2.70 -7.18
CA GLY A 134 -19.53 -4.04 -6.60
C GLY A 134 -18.61 -4.95 -7.41
N LEU A 135 -18.73 -4.93 -8.74
CA LEU A 135 -17.91 -5.75 -9.64
C LEU A 135 -16.41 -5.42 -9.49
N ILE A 136 -16.05 -4.13 -9.52
CA ILE A 136 -14.64 -3.74 -9.38
C ILE A 136 -14.09 -4.02 -7.99
N ASN A 137 -14.87 -3.75 -6.93
CA ASN A 137 -14.45 -4.04 -5.56
C ASN A 137 -14.22 -5.54 -5.35
N ASN A 138 -15.09 -6.39 -5.89
CA ASN A 138 -14.92 -7.84 -5.80
C ASN A 138 -13.65 -8.32 -6.51
N ALA A 139 -13.35 -7.74 -7.68
CA ALA A 139 -12.14 -8.08 -8.43
C ALA A 139 -10.87 -7.59 -7.72
N GLN A 140 -10.90 -6.37 -7.16
CA GLN A 140 -9.81 -5.84 -6.33
C GLN A 140 -9.59 -6.68 -5.07
N ASN A 141 -10.66 -7.11 -4.39
CA ASN A 141 -10.54 -7.97 -3.22
C ASN A 141 -9.86 -9.30 -3.54
N ARG A 142 -10.13 -9.90 -4.71
CA ARG A 142 -9.42 -11.11 -5.15
C ARG A 142 -7.93 -10.88 -5.35
N VAL A 143 -7.54 -9.72 -5.88
CA VAL A 143 -6.12 -9.34 -6.00
C VAL A 143 -5.52 -9.17 -4.60
N CYS A 144 -6.20 -8.49 -3.68
CA CYS A 144 -5.72 -8.32 -2.30
C CYS A 144 -5.53 -9.68 -1.61
N SER A 145 -6.50 -10.59 -1.71
CA SER A 145 -6.36 -11.93 -1.13
C SER A 145 -5.19 -12.70 -1.74
N ALA A 146 -5.00 -12.65 -3.06
CA ALA A 146 -3.86 -13.31 -3.70
C ALA A 146 -2.51 -12.70 -3.27
N ILE A 147 -2.47 -11.39 -3.02
CA ILE A 147 -1.28 -10.70 -2.46
C ILE A 147 -1.04 -11.15 -1.01
N ASP A 148 -2.09 -11.26 -0.20
CA ASP A 148 -1.97 -11.77 1.18
C ASP A 148 -1.39 -13.20 1.16
N ASP A 149 -1.91 -14.07 0.30
CA ASP A 149 -1.42 -15.45 0.11
C ASP A 149 0.05 -15.51 -0.36
N LEU A 150 0.50 -14.53 -1.15
CA LEU A 150 1.91 -14.43 -1.58
C LEU A 150 2.84 -14.16 -0.40
N PHE A 151 2.40 -13.31 0.53
CA PHE A 151 3.18 -12.90 1.69
C PHE A 151 3.04 -13.86 2.87
N GLU A 152 1.94 -14.59 2.97
CA GLU A 152 1.70 -15.58 4.03
C GLU A 152 2.85 -16.61 4.07
N GLY A 153 3.43 -16.80 5.26
CA GLY A 153 4.55 -17.71 5.46
C GLY A 153 5.85 -17.32 4.75
N SER A 154 5.91 -16.14 4.12
CA SER A 154 7.14 -15.57 3.57
C SER A 154 7.93 -14.82 4.65
N PRO A 155 9.23 -14.52 4.43
CA PRO A 155 9.99 -13.63 5.30
C PRO A 155 9.38 -12.21 5.47
N PHE A 156 8.41 -11.84 4.62
CA PHE A 156 7.74 -10.54 4.61
C PHE A 156 6.34 -10.56 5.27
N ASP A 157 5.90 -11.68 5.84
CA ASP A 157 4.56 -11.81 6.43
C ASP A 157 4.31 -10.80 7.58
N GLY A 158 5.35 -10.54 8.38
CA GLY A 158 5.31 -9.58 9.49
C GLY A 158 5.53 -8.11 9.10
N VAL A 159 5.73 -7.81 7.81
CA VAL A 159 6.01 -6.45 7.34
C VAL A 159 4.72 -5.64 7.26
N SER A 160 4.78 -4.35 7.63
CA SER A 160 3.62 -3.47 7.57
C SER A 160 2.99 -3.40 6.17
N PHE A 161 1.71 -3.07 6.16
CA PHE A 161 0.93 -3.00 4.93
C PHE A 161 1.53 -2.04 3.90
N ASP A 162 2.01 -0.86 4.33
CA ASP A 162 2.59 0.15 3.46
C ASP A 162 3.84 -0.38 2.73
N LEU A 163 4.71 -1.08 3.46
CA LEU A 163 5.93 -1.67 2.90
C LEU A 163 5.63 -2.87 1.98
N ARG A 164 4.64 -3.70 2.31
CA ARG A 164 4.15 -4.77 1.40
C ARG A 164 3.54 -4.19 0.13
N ALA A 165 2.77 -3.10 0.22
CA ALA A 165 2.22 -2.41 -0.94
C ALA A 165 3.33 -1.85 -1.83
N MET A 166 4.38 -1.28 -1.24
CA MET A 166 5.57 -0.83 -1.98
C MET A 166 6.27 -1.99 -2.70
N LEU A 167 6.44 -3.15 -2.05
CA LEU A 167 7.00 -4.35 -2.68
C LEU A 167 6.18 -4.80 -3.89
N VAL A 168 4.86 -4.87 -3.76
CA VAL A 168 3.99 -5.25 -4.88
C VAL A 168 4.16 -4.29 -6.06
N GLN A 169 4.29 -3.00 -5.80
CA GLN A 169 4.56 -2.02 -6.85
C GLN A 169 5.91 -2.26 -7.54
N GLN A 170 6.97 -2.55 -6.79
CA GLN A 170 8.29 -2.88 -7.33
C GLN A 170 8.26 -4.19 -8.15
N LEU A 171 7.56 -5.21 -7.66
CA LEU A 171 7.39 -6.50 -8.34
C LEU A 171 6.67 -6.33 -9.69
N THR A 172 5.65 -5.47 -9.73
CA THR A 172 4.89 -5.16 -10.94
C THR A 172 5.74 -4.43 -11.99
N GLN A 173 6.79 -3.70 -11.58
CA GLN A 173 7.71 -3.03 -12.52
C GLN A 173 8.77 -3.98 -13.12
N GLN A 174 8.92 -5.18 -12.53
CA GLN A 174 9.89 -6.20 -12.95
C GLN A 174 9.29 -7.27 -13.89
N THR A 175 8.01 -7.14 -14.22
CA THR A 175 7.23 -7.99 -15.15
C THR A 175 6.86 -7.21 -16.40
#